data_AF-A0A961A790-F1
#
_entry.id   AF-A0A961A790-F1
#
_cell.length_a   1.000
_cell.length_b   1.000
_cell.length_c   1.000
_cell.angle_alpha   90.00
_cell.angle_beta   90.00
_cell.angle_gamma   90.00
#
_symmetry.space_group_name_H-M   'P 1'
#
loop_
_entity.id
_entity.type
_entity.pdbx_description
1 polymer ?
#
loop_
_entity_poly.entity_id
_entity_poly.type
_entity_poly.pdbx_seq_one_letter_code
_entity_poly.pdbx_strand_id
1 'polypeptide(L)'
;MAAPAIPERSPVPAWIGLLCALIVIIPYYGMAILSGIAIQREGLTELPGLTDTLLQALLITAVFCGLTWALLRFICREEIGSLNPGRTSFGVDLLHAVNMSALLLLAQIAVGIATGVQATQEGGFNTLLADNLHSSPLALFVWAGPVAWLQAGLTEEFTRAFILTRLWKMWPARHAQFISLVAMSALFGMGHYYQGVNGVIGTALIGLVFGFHYMRFGSLRAIILGHGLYDTIVMLLLWWGSKLAM
;
A
#
# COMPACT_ATOMS: atom_id res chain seq x y z
N MET A 1 -2.94 -27.18 2.84
CA MET A 1 -2.05 -27.02 1.67
C MET A 1 -0.74 -26.36 2.10
N ALA A 2 0.37 -27.10 2.01
CA ALA A 2 1.75 -26.60 2.17
C ALA A 2 2.16 -25.71 0.99
N ALA A 3 3.11 -24.80 1.22
CA ALA A 3 3.38 -23.58 0.44
C ALA A 3 4.03 -23.82 -0.94
N PRO A 4 3.92 -22.80 -1.83
CA PRO A 4 5.16 -22.13 -2.21
C PRO A 4 4.99 -20.61 -2.10
N ALA A 5 5.58 -20.04 -1.04
CA ALA A 5 5.70 -18.59 -0.86
C ALA A 5 7.02 -18.06 -1.41
N ILE A 6 8.01 -18.94 -1.49
CA ILE A 6 9.35 -18.57 -1.90
C ILE A 6 9.33 -18.54 -3.43
N PRO A 7 9.47 -17.35 -4.05
CA PRO A 7 9.53 -17.27 -5.50
C PRO A 7 10.68 -18.13 -6.01
N GLU A 8 10.50 -18.70 -7.21
CA GLU A 8 11.53 -19.52 -7.87
C GLU A 8 12.90 -18.83 -7.85
N ARG A 9 13.97 -19.65 -7.84
CA ARG A 9 15.35 -19.15 -7.88
C ARG A 9 15.47 -18.11 -9.00
N SER A 10 15.95 -16.92 -8.65
CA SER A 10 16.11 -15.85 -9.62
C SER A 10 17.11 -16.26 -10.71
N PRO A 11 16.90 -15.86 -11.98
CA PRO A 11 17.89 -16.04 -13.05
C PRO A 11 19.21 -15.30 -12.78
N VAL A 12 19.22 -14.36 -11.85
CA VAL A 12 20.39 -13.55 -11.48
C VAL A 12 20.80 -13.79 -10.02
N PRO A 13 22.07 -13.51 -9.66
CA PRO A 13 22.52 -13.53 -8.27
C PRO A 13 21.63 -12.68 -7.35
N ALA A 14 21.39 -13.16 -6.13
CA ALA A 14 20.49 -12.52 -5.17
C ALA A 14 20.88 -11.06 -4.84
N TRP A 15 22.17 -10.72 -4.86
CA TRP A 15 22.64 -9.36 -4.62
C TRP A 15 22.24 -8.38 -5.72
N ILE A 16 22.11 -8.83 -6.98
CA ILE A 16 21.56 -8.00 -8.07
C ILE A 16 20.09 -7.70 -7.76
N GLY A 17 19.34 -8.71 -7.34
CA GLY A 17 17.96 -8.54 -6.89
C GLY A 17 17.84 -7.54 -5.74
N LEU A 18 18.76 -7.58 -4.77
CA LEU A 18 18.80 -6.62 -3.67
C LEU A 18 19.08 -5.19 -4.16
N LEU A 19 20.02 -4.99 -5.09
CA LEU A 19 20.25 -3.67 -5.69
C LEU A 19 19.00 -3.14 -6.41
N CYS A 20 18.31 -4.00 -7.16
CA CYS A 20 17.03 -3.63 -7.78
C CYS A 20 15.98 -3.23 -6.75
N ALA A 21 15.86 -3.95 -5.63
CA ALA A 21 14.99 -3.58 -4.52
C ALA A 21 15.37 -2.21 -3.93
N LEU A 22 16.66 -1.93 -3.77
CA LEU A 22 17.16 -0.64 -3.28
C LEU A 22 16.83 0.53 -4.22
N ILE A 23 16.92 0.30 -5.54
CA ILE A 23 16.55 1.29 -6.57
C ILE A 23 15.07 1.67 -6.51
N VAL A 24 14.19 0.77 -6.05
CA VAL A 24 12.76 1.08 -5.88
C VAL A 24 12.49 1.66 -4.49
N ILE A 25 13.00 1.04 -3.42
CA ILE A 25 12.66 1.39 -2.04
C ILE A 25 13.11 2.81 -1.68
N ILE A 26 14.33 3.21 -2.08
CA ILE A 26 14.93 4.49 -1.69
C ILE A 26 14.15 5.66 -2.26
N PRO A 27 13.91 5.77 -3.58
CA PRO A 27 13.13 6.88 -4.10
C PRO A 27 11.66 6.81 -3.67
N TYR A 28 11.05 5.61 -3.63
CA TYR A 28 9.62 5.50 -3.31
C TYR A 28 9.31 5.89 -1.85
N TYR A 29 9.92 5.18 -0.90
CA TYR A 29 9.68 5.43 0.52
C TYR A 29 10.44 6.66 1.01
N GLY A 30 11.59 6.99 0.40
CA GLY A 30 12.32 8.21 0.71
C GLY A 30 11.50 9.45 0.37
N MET A 31 10.87 9.51 -0.81
CA MET A 31 9.96 10.62 -1.12
C MET A 31 8.77 10.67 -0.16
N ALA A 32 8.13 9.53 0.15
CA ALA A 32 7.01 9.51 1.09
C ALA A 32 7.39 10.04 2.49
N ILE A 33 8.52 9.60 3.04
CA ILE A 33 9.00 10.02 4.35
C ILE A 33 9.42 11.50 4.34
N LEU A 34 10.16 11.95 3.32
CA LEU A 34 10.59 13.35 3.21
C LEU A 34 9.39 14.28 3.06
N SER A 35 8.40 13.91 2.25
CA SER A 35 7.13 14.64 2.14
C SER A 35 6.41 14.67 3.49
N GLY A 36 6.36 13.55 4.23
CA GLY A 36 5.76 13.53 5.56
C GLY A 36 6.45 14.43 6.57
N ILE A 37 7.79 14.49 6.55
CA ILE A 37 8.58 15.40 7.38
C ILE A 37 8.33 16.86 7.00
N ALA A 38 8.29 17.16 5.70
CA ALA A 38 8.00 18.51 5.22
C ALA A 38 6.60 18.96 5.66
N ILE A 39 5.60 18.10 5.48
CA ILE A 39 4.21 18.33 5.92
C ILE A 39 4.15 18.58 7.44
N GLN A 40 4.86 17.79 8.26
CA GLN A 40 4.86 18.01 9.71
C GLN A 40 5.50 19.35 10.10
N ARG A 41 6.54 19.79 9.38
CA ARG A 41 7.24 21.04 9.67
C ARG A 41 6.46 22.28 9.26
N GLU A 42 5.83 22.23 8.09
CA GLU A 42 5.15 23.37 7.47
C GLU A 42 3.67 23.45 7.88
N GLY A 43 3.09 22.33 8.31
CA GLY A 43 1.67 22.20 8.60
C GLY A 43 0.86 21.99 7.32
N LEU A 44 0.09 20.91 7.25
CA LEU A 44 -0.82 20.68 6.12
C LEU A 44 -2.06 21.57 6.28
N THR A 45 -2.18 22.62 5.46
CA THR A 45 -3.33 23.54 5.48
C THR A 45 -4.35 23.23 4.40
N GLU A 46 -3.92 22.67 3.27
CA GLU A 46 -4.77 22.29 2.14
C GLU A 46 -4.21 21.06 1.42
N LEU A 47 -5.09 20.32 0.76
CA LEU A 47 -4.69 19.26 -0.18
C LEU A 47 -4.45 19.85 -1.56
N PRO A 48 -3.59 19.21 -2.39
CA PRO A 48 -3.42 19.61 -3.78
C PRO A 48 -4.76 19.69 -4.51
N GLY A 49 -4.83 20.56 -5.52
CA GLY A 49 -5.99 20.65 -6.39
C GLY A 49 -6.31 19.29 -7.03
N LEU A 50 -7.57 19.11 -7.45
CA LEU A 50 -8.03 17.84 -8.00
C LEU A 50 -7.23 17.38 -9.24
N THR A 51 -6.91 18.32 -10.13
CA THR A 51 -6.07 18.05 -11.32
C THR A 51 -4.69 17.59 -10.90
N ASP A 52 -4.07 18.26 -9.92
CA ASP A 52 -2.74 17.90 -9.43
C ASP A 52 -2.75 16.53 -8.74
N THR A 53 -3.79 16.25 -7.95
CA THR A 53 -3.99 14.95 -7.30
C THR A 53 -4.08 13.83 -8.34
N LEU A 54 -4.90 14.01 -9.40
CA LEU A 54 -5.02 13.05 -10.48
C LEU A 54 -3.71 12.87 -11.24
N LEU A 55 -3.04 13.96 -11.60
CA LEU A 55 -1.77 13.93 -12.31
C LEU A 55 -0.68 13.24 -11.49
N GLN A 56 -0.60 13.53 -10.19
CA GLN A 56 0.34 12.87 -9.28
C GLN A 56 0.05 11.37 -9.20
N ALA A 57 -1.21 10.95 -9.05
CA ALA A 57 -1.57 9.54 -9.02
C ALA A 57 -1.14 8.79 -10.29
N LEU A 58 -1.42 9.37 -11.45
CA LEU A 58 -1.03 8.79 -12.74
C LEU A 58 0.49 8.78 -12.93
N LEU A 59 1.18 9.86 -12.56
CA LEU A 59 2.64 9.99 -12.72
C LEU A 59 3.38 9.02 -11.79
N ILE A 60 3.03 8.98 -10.51
CA ILE A 60 3.62 8.05 -9.53
C ILE A 60 3.41 6.61 -10.01
N THR A 61 2.18 6.29 -10.44
CA THR A 61 1.88 4.96 -10.99
C THR A 61 2.75 4.64 -12.20
N ALA A 62 2.79 5.53 -13.19
CA ALA A 62 3.56 5.30 -14.41
C ALA A 62 5.07 5.12 -14.13
N VAL A 63 5.64 5.99 -13.28
CA VAL A 63 7.06 5.96 -12.94
C VAL A 63 7.42 4.71 -12.16
N PHE A 64 6.73 4.41 -11.06
CA PHE A 64 7.12 3.32 -10.17
C PHE A 64 6.72 1.95 -10.70
N CYS A 65 5.54 1.81 -11.33
CA CYS A 65 5.22 0.55 -12.02
C CYS A 65 6.11 0.35 -13.24
N GLY A 66 6.39 1.39 -14.02
CA GLY A 66 7.31 1.32 -15.16
C GLY A 66 8.73 0.92 -14.76
N LEU A 67 9.29 1.58 -13.73
CA LEU A 67 10.60 1.25 -13.16
C LEU A 67 10.64 -0.19 -12.62
N THR A 68 9.65 -0.56 -11.80
CA THR A 68 9.57 -1.90 -11.21
C THR A 68 9.47 -2.98 -12.28
N TRP A 69 8.64 -2.76 -13.30
CA TRP A 69 8.52 -3.66 -14.45
C TRP A 69 9.83 -3.73 -15.25
N ALA A 70 10.49 -2.60 -15.52
CA ALA A 70 11.74 -2.57 -16.26
C ALA A 70 12.86 -3.32 -15.51
N LEU A 71 12.99 -3.10 -14.19
CA LEU A 71 13.94 -3.83 -13.35
C LEU A 71 13.62 -5.32 -13.29
N LEU A 72 12.34 -5.69 -13.20
CA LEU A 72 11.89 -7.09 -13.22
C LEU A 72 12.26 -7.75 -14.55
N ARG A 73 11.93 -7.10 -15.67
CA ARG A 73 12.06 -7.65 -17.02
C ARG A 73 13.50 -7.69 -17.52
N PHE A 74 14.21 -6.57 -17.41
CA PHE A 74 15.51 -6.40 -18.08
C PHE A 74 16.70 -6.72 -17.18
N ILE A 75 16.58 -6.47 -15.87
CA ILE A 75 17.67 -6.73 -14.91
C ILE A 75 17.49 -8.08 -14.23
N CYS A 76 16.31 -8.33 -13.63
CA CYS A 76 16.04 -9.61 -12.96
C CYS A 76 15.75 -10.75 -13.94
N ARG A 77 15.43 -10.44 -15.21
CA ARG A 77 15.07 -11.40 -16.26
C ARG A 77 13.86 -12.27 -15.89
N GLU A 78 12.92 -11.69 -15.15
CA GLU A 78 11.71 -12.36 -14.70
C GLU A 78 10.48 -11.75 -15.41
N GLU A 79 9.44 -12.55 -15.60
CA GLU A 79 8.16 -12.08 -16.16
C GLU A 79 7.26 -11.53 -15.04
N ILE A 80 6.28 -10.69 -15.38
CA ILE A 80 5.33 -10.12 -14.40
C ILE A 80 4.59 -11.21 -13.59
N GLY A 81 4.33 -12.36 -14.23
CA GLY A 81 3.71 -13.51 -13.59
C GLY A 81 4.51 -14.13 -12.44
N SER A 82 5.83 -13.88 -12.37
CA SER A 82 6.67 -14.32 -11.24
C SER A 82 6.28 -13.68 -9.91
N LEU A 83 5.63 -12.51 -9.95
CA LEU A 83 5.09 -11.84 -8.77
C LEU A 83 3.68 -12.31 -8.43
N ASN A 84 3.07 -13.20 -9.20
CA ASN A 84 1.75 -13.79 -8.90
C ASN A 84 1.78 -15.33 -8.96
N PRO A 85 2.66 -16.01 -8.20
CA PRO A 85 2.84 -17.46 -8.30
C PRO A 85 1.62 -18.26 -7.82
N GLY A 86 0.74 -17.66 -7.01
CA GLY A 86 -0.45 -18.32 -6.46
C GLY A 86 -1.47 -18.79 -7.49
N ARG A 87 -1.50 -18.18 -8.68
CA ARG A 87 -2.36 -18.51 -9.84
C ARG A 87 -3.79 -18.95 -9.45
N THR A 88 -4.41 -18.22 -8.53
CA THR A 88 -5.81 -18.36 -8.13
C THR A 88 -6.75 -17.96 -9.28
N SER A 89 -8.04 -18.28 -9.18
CA SER A 89 -9.04 -17.71 -10.10
C SER A 89 -9.39 -16.28 -9.67
N PHE A 90 -9.90 -15.46 -10.59
CA PHE A 90 -10.29 -14.08 -10.28
C PHE A 90 -11.35 -14.01 -9.16
N GLY A 91 -12.33 -14.92 -9.16
CA GLY A 91 -13.36 -14.98 -8.11
C GLY A 91 -12.79 -15.28 -6.72
N VAL A 92 -11.75 -16.12 -6.64
CA VAL A 92 -11.04 -16.38 -5.37
C VAL A 92 -10.23 -15.17 -4.92
N ASP A 93 -9.57 -14.47 -5.85
CA ASP A 93 -8.86 -13.22 -5.53
C ASP A 93 -9.81 -12.14 -5.01
N LEU A 94 -11.00 -12.02 -5.59
CA LEU A 94 -12.02 -11.09 -5.12
C LEU A 94 -12.53 -11.45 -3.71
N LEU A 95 -12.75 -12.74 -3.44
CA LEU A 95 -13.14 -13.19 -2.10
C LEU A 95 -12.04 -12.87 -1.07
N HIS A 96 -10.78 -13.13 -1.41
CA HIS A 96 -9.66 -12.76 -0.55
C HIS A 96 -9.59 -11.24 -0.33
N ALA A 97 -9.73 -10.44 -1.38
CA ALA A 97 -9.76 -8.98 -1.29
C ALA A 97 -10.84 -8.48 -0.32
N VAL A 98 -12.06 -9.01 -0.42
CA VAL A 98 -13.17 -8.67 0.49
C VAL A 98 -12.86 -9.08 1.93
N ASN A 99 -12.39 -10.32 2.15
CA ASN A 99 -12.08 -10.83 3.48
C ASN A 99 -10.98 -10.01 4.17
N MET A 100 -9.95 -9.62 3.43
CA MET A 100 -8.85 -8.81 3.96
C MET A 100 -9.30 -7.38 4.27
N SER A 101 -10.11 -6.78 3.39
CA SER A 101 -10.67 -5.44 3.62
C SER A 101 -11.56 -5.43 4.86
N ALA A 102 -12.42 -6.45 5.03
CA ALA A 102 -13.26 -6.60 6.22
C ALA A 102 -12.43 -6.81 7.49
N LEU A 103 -11.40 -7.68 7.44
CA LEU A 103 -10.49 -7.90 8.56
C LEU A 103 -9.77 -6.61 8.96
N LEU A 104 -9.29 -5.83 7.98
CA LEU A 104 -8.62 -4.56 8.23
C LEU A 104 -9.57 -3.55 8.86
N LEU A 105 -10.79 -3.40 8.37
CA LEU A 105 -11.78 -2.51 8.98
C LEU A 105 -12.04 -2.88 10.46
N LEU A 106 -12.23 -4.16 10.76
CA LEU A 106 -12.42 -4.63 12.13
C LEU A 106 -11.18 -4.40 13.00
N ALA A 107 -9.98 -4.64 12.46
CA ALA A 107 -8.73 -4.40 13.16
C ALA A 107 -8.54 -2.90 13.50
N GLN A 108 -8.84 -2.00 12.56
CA GLN A 108 -8.72 -0.57 12.78
C GLN A 108 -9.75 -0.06 13.80
N ILE A 109 -10.99 -0.56 13.76
CA ILE A 109 -12.00 -0.26 14.78
C ILE A 109 -11.52 -0.73 16.16
N ALA A 110 -11.00 -1.96 16.25
CA ALA A 110 -10.48 -2.51 17.50
C ALA A 110 -9.29 -1.70 18.05
N VAL A 111 -8.37 -1.27 17.17
CA VAL A 111 -7.25 -0.37 17.54
C VAL A 111 -7.79 0.96 18.07
N GLY A 112 -8.74 1.60 17.38
CA GLY A 112 -9.33 2.87 17.83
C GLY A 112 -10.02 2.75 19.19
N ILE A 113 -10.73 1.65 19.44
CA ILE A 113 -11.34 1.38 20.76
C ILE A 113 -10.25 1.18 21.82
N ALA A 114 -9.23 0.36 21.51
CA ALA A 114 -8.20 -0.03 22.48
C ALA A 114 -7.27 1.13 22.87
N THR A 115 -6.96 2.04 21.95
CA THR A 115 -6.10 3.19 22.24
C THR A 115 -6.85 4.33 22.93
N GLY A 116 -8.19 4.28 22.98
CA GLY A 116 -9.03 5.36 23.50
C GLY A 116 -8.90 6.65 22.69
N VAL A 117 -8.19 6.62 21.56
CA VAL A 117 -8.08 7.75 20.65
C VAL A 117 -9.36 7.76 19.84
N GLN A 118 -10.34 8.50 20.33
CA GLN A 118 -11.47 8.91 19.52
C GLN A 118 -10.92 9.56 18.23
N ALA A 119 -11.63 9.41 17.11
CA ALA A 119 -11.35 10.11 15.85
C ALA A 119 -11.49 11.65 15.97
N THR A 120 -11.41 12.18 17.19
CA THR A 120 -11.48 13.58 17.55
C THR A 120 -10.06 14.09 17.75
N GLN A 121 -9.53 14.61 16.65
CA GLN A 121 -8.41 15.54 16.53
C GLN A 121 -6.98 15.03 16.80
N GLU A 122 -6.25 14.79 15.70
CA GLU A 122 -5.16 15.72 15.35
C GLU A 122 -5.42 16.19 13.91
N GLY A 123 -5.68 17.49 13.75
CA GLY A 123 -6.01 18.11 12.48
C GLY A 123 -4.87 17.95 11.46
N GLY A 124 -5.25 17.74 10.21
CA GLY A 124 -4.32 17.61 9.10
C GLY A 124 -5.00 16.85 7.98
N PHE A 125 -4.51 15.64 7.67
CA PHE A 125 -4.87 14.93 6.46
C PHE A 125 -6.33 14.44 6.39
N ASN A 126 -6.83 13.69 7.38
CA ASN A 126 -8.16 13.05 7.28
C ASN A 126 -9.32 14.06 7.25
N THR A 127 -9.19 15.17 7.97
CA THR A 127 -10.17 16.27 7.92
C THR A 127 -10.15 16.95 6.55
N LEU A 128 -8.97 17.33 6.06
CA LEU A 128 -8.84 17.93 4.74
C LEU A 128 -9.29 16.98 3.63
N LEU A 129 -9.04 15.69 3.78
CA LEU A 129 -9.52 14.66 2.86
C LEU A 129 -11.05 14.58 2.89
N ALA A 130 -11.67 14.53 4.08
CA ALA A 130 -13.13 14.55 4.18
C ALA A 130 -13.72 15.78 3.49
N ASP A 131 -13.21 16.98 3.80
CA ASP A 131 -13.65 18.23 3.18
C ASP A 131 -13.47 18.20 1.65
N ASN A 132 -12.34 17.68 1.17
CA ASN A 132 -12.06 17.53 -0.26
C ASN A 132 -13.03 16.54 -0.93
N LEU A 133 -13.36 15.43 -0.28
CA LEU A 133 -14.33 14.44 -0.78
C LEU A 133 -15.75 15.03 -0.89
N HIS A 134 -16.12 16.00 -0.04
CA HIS A 134 -17.42 16.71 -0.14
C HIS A 134 -17.44 17.84 -1.15
N SER A 135 -16.27 18.33 -1.58
CA SER A 135 -16.18 19.47 -2.50
C SER A 135 -16.92 19.23 -3.83
N SER A 136 -16.91 17.98 -4.33
CA SER A 136 -17.65 17.59 -5.54
C SER A 136 -17.72 16.06 -5.71
N PRO A 137 -18.69 15.53 -6.49
CA PRO A 137 -18.71 14.11 -6.87
C PRO A 137 -17.44 13.67 -7.62
N LEU A 138 -16.81 14.60 -8.36
CA LEU A 138 -15.58 14.32 -9.08
C LEU A 138 -14.39 14.14 -8.13
N ALA A 139 -14.34 14.88 -7.02
CA ALA A 139 -13.32 14.67 -5.98
C ALA A 139 -13.42 13.26 -5.38
N LEU A 140 -14.63 12.83 -5.01
CA LEU A 140 -14.85 11.45 -4.55
C LEU A 140 -14.42 10.43 -5.61
N PHE A 141 -14.74 10.64 -6.88
CA PHE A 141 -14.32 9.76 -7.97
C PHE A 141 -12.80 9.67 -8.12
N VAL A 142 -12.08 10.80 -8.04
CA VAL A 142 -10.61 10.82 -8.19
C VAL A 142 -9.94 10.10 -7.02
N TRP A 143 -10.35 10.39 -5.79
CA TRP A 143 -9.79 9.75 -4.60
C TRP A 143 -10.14 8.26 -4.54
N ALA A 144 -11.43 7.91 -4.63
CA ALA A 144 -11.89 6.53 -4.51
C ALA A 144 -11.60 5.66 -5.76
N GLY A 145 -11.18 6.29 -6.87
CA GLY A 145 -10.82 5.65 -8.12
C GLY A 145 -9.30 5.69 -8.37
N PRO A 146 -8.78 6.59 -9.21
CA PRO A 146 -7.36 6.66 -9.55
C PRO A 146 -6.39 6.64 -8.35
N VAL A 147 -6.67 7.38 -7.27
CA VAL A 147 -5.77 7.38 -6.10
C VAL A 147 -5.81 6.02 -5.40
N ALA A 148 -6.99 5.55 -4.98
CA ALA A 148 -7.15 4.28 -4.27
C ALA A 148 -6.68 3.05 -5.08
N TRP A 149 -6.95 3.01 -6.39
CA TRP A 149 -6.72 1.80 -7.20
C TRP A 149 -5.38 1.81 -7.95
N LEU A 150 -4.94 2.96 -8.46
CA LEU A 150 -3.71 3.03 -9.25
C LEU A 150 -2.52 3.39 -8.36
N GLN A 151 -2.62 4.51 -7.64
CA GLN A 151 -1.51 4.99 -6.81
C GLN A 151 -1.34 4.12 -5.56
N ALA A 152 -2.39 3.85 -4.80
CA ALA A 152 -2.30 2.99 -3.62
C ALA A 152 -2.29 1.52 -4.03
N GLY A 153 -3.44 0.96 -4.45
CA GLY A 153 -3.57 -0.47 -4.68
C GLY A 153 -2.56 -1.08 -5.66
N LEU A 154 -2.49 -0.57 -6.90
CA LEU A 154 -1.58 -1.13 -7.90
C LEU A 154 -0.11 -0.81 -7.58
N THR A 155 0.25 0.46 -7.41
CA THR A 155 1.66 0.87 -7.33
C THR A 155 2.32 0.40 -6.04
N GLU A 156 1.66 0.56 -4.89
CA GLU A 156 2.23 0.14 -3.62
C GLU A 156 2.39 -1.38 -3.55
N GLU A 157 1.36 -2.15 -3.93
CA GLU A 157 1.45 -3.61 -3.85
C GLU A 157 2.37 -4.20 -4.91
N PHE A 158 2.43 -3.62 -6.11
CA PHE A 158 3.35 -4.08 -7.14
C PHE A 158 4.81 -3.85 -6.74
N THR A 159 5.14 -2.65 -6.24
CA THR A 159 6.48 -2.33 -5.74
C THR A 159 6.81 -3.15 -4.48
N ARG A 160 5.88 -3.33 -3.55
CA ARG A 160 6.06 -4.12 -2.32
C ARG A 160 6.25 -5.60 -2.62
N ALA A 161 5.44 -6.20 -3.48
CA ALA A 161 5.63 -7.58 -3.92
C ALA A 161 6.98 -7.76 -4.64
N PHE A 162 7.35 -6.79 -5.47
CA PHE A 162 8.68 -6.77 -6.09
C PHE A 162 9.79 -6.75 -5.05
N ILE A 163 9.74 -5.87 -4.04
CA ILE A 163 10.82 -5.78 -3.07
C ILE A 163 10.85 -7.01 -2.16
N LEU A 164 9.71 -7.44 -1.61
CA LEU A 164 9.62 -8.60 -0.71
C LEU A 164 10.18 -9.86 -1.36
N THR A 165 9.82 -10.12 -2.62
CA THR A 165 10.35 -11.28 -3.36
C THR A 165 11.87 -11.24 -3.51
N ARG A 166 12.50 -10.07 -3.60
CA ARG A 166 13.97 -9.92 -3.68
C ARG A 166 14.61 -10.19 -2.33
N LEU A 167 14.04 -9.62 -1.26
CA LEU A 167 14.50 -9.87 0.11
C LEU A 167 14.37 -11.36 0.45
N TRP A 168 13.30 -12.02 0.02
CA TRP A 168 13.07 -13.45 0.26
C TRP A 168 14.00 -14.37 -0.55
N LYS A 169 14.45 -13.93 -1.74
CA LYS A 169 15.49 -14.66 -2.50
C LYS A 169 16.89 -14.44 -1.92
N MET A 170 17.15 -13.27 -1.32
CA MET A 170 18.40 -12.98 -0.61
C MET A 170 18.49 -13.74 0.72
N TRP A 171 17.39 -13.73 1.49
CA TRP A 171 17.28 -14.39 2.78
C TRP A 171 16.16 -15.44 2.75
N PRO A 172 16.44 -16.64 2.24
CA PRO A 172 15.42 -17.68 2.01
C PRO A 172 14.92 -18.35 3.29
N ALA A 173 15.57 -18.13 4.44
CA ALA A 173 15.12 -18.69 5.70
C ALA A 173 13.75 -18.09 6.09
N ARG A 174 12.78 -18.94 6.44
CA ARG A 174 11.41 -18.55 6.80
C ARG A 174 11.33 -17.41 7.81
N HIS A 175 12.16 -17.44 8.85
CA HIS A 175 12.20 -16.38 9.87
C HIS A 175 12.71 -15.05 9.28
N ALA A 176 13.72 -15.09 8.41
CA ALA A 176 14.24 -13.89 7.76
C ALA A 176 13.23 -13.28 6.78
N GLN A 177 12.46 -14.12 6.07
CA GLN A 177 11.36 -13.66 5.22
C GLN A 177 10.25 -12.96 6.02
N PHE A 178 9.94 -13.50 7.21
CA PHE A 178 8.97 -12.88 8.11
C PHE A 178 9.50 -11.56 8.68
N ILE A 179 10.77 -11.52 9.10
CA ILE A 179 11.43 -10.28 9.55
C ILE A 179 11.40 -9.22 8.44
N SER A 180 11.72 -9.58 7.19
CA SER A 180 11.69 -8.63 6.07
C SER A 180 10.28 -8.14 5.77
N LEU A 181 9.26 -8.99 5.92
CA LEU A 181 7.86 -8.59 5.84
C LEU A 181 7.52 -7.55 6.91
N VAL A 182 7.80 -7.84 8.18
CA VAL A 182 7.51 -6.93 9.31
C VAL A 182 8.25 -5.59 9.14
N ALA A 183 9.53 -5.64 8.76
CA ALA A 183 10.32 -4.44 8.50
C ALA A 183 9.73 -3.59 7.37
N MET A 184 9.23 -4.23 6.30
CA MET A 184 8.58 -3.52 5.20
C MET A 184 7.21 -2.97 5.56
N SER A 185 6.44 -3.67 6.39
CA SER A 185 5.19 -3.14 6.94
C SER A 185 5.44 -1.91 7.81
N ALA A 186 6.49 -1.93 8.64
CA ALA A 186 6.89 -0.77 9.45
C ALA A 186 7.34 0.42 8.58
N LEU A 187 8.17 0.17 7.55
CA LEU A 187 8.58 1.21 6.60
C LEU A 187 7.38 1.81 5.86
N PHE A 188 6.41 0.99 5.51
CA PHE A 188 5.17 1.44 4.87
C PHE A 188 4.32 2.34 5.77
N GLY A 189 4.19 1.97 7.05
CA GLY A 189 3.59 2.85 8.06
C GLY A 189 4.35 4.18 8.21
N MET A 190 5.68 4.14 8.26
CA MET A 190 6.50 5.36 8.36
C MET A 190 6.35 6.30 7.15
N GLY A 191 6.12 5.76 5.95
CA GLY A 191 5.78 6.55 4.77
C GLY A 191 4.48 7.35 4.89
N HIS A 192 3.63 6.97 5.85
CA HIS A 192 2.34 7.59 6.14
C HIS A 192 2.36 8.46 7.40
N TYR A 193 3.54 8.86 7.84
CA TYR A 193 3.71 9.66 9.05
C TYR A 193 2.94 11.00 9.05
N TYR A 194 2.65 11.58 7.87
CA TYR A 194 1.80 12.76 7.73
C TYR A 194 0.35 12.55 8.18
N GLN A 195 -0.09 11.30 8.36
CA GLN A 195 -1.41 10.95 8.88
C GLN A 195 -1.43 10.85 10.42
N GLY A 196 -0.32 11.18 11.10
CA GLY A 196 -0.17 11.04 12.54
C GLY A 196 0.09 9.59 12.98
N VAL A 197 0.27 9.38 14.29
CA VAL A 197 0.66 8.09 14.87
C VAL A 197 -0.35 6.97 14.53
N ASN A 198 -1.64 7.28 14.55
CA ASN A 198 -2.69 6.32 14.19
C ASN A 198 -2.61 5.93 12.71
N GLY A 199 -2.31 6.87 11.82
CA GLY A 199 -2.09 6.55 10.40
C GLY A 199 -0.86 5.68 10.18
N VAL A 200 0.23 5.92 10.92
CA VAL A 200 1.42 5.05 10.88
C VAL A 200 1.09 3.62 11.30
N ILE A 201 0.43 3.46 12.45
CA ILE A 201 0.07 2.13 12.99
C ILE A 201 -0.93 1.46 12.04
N GLY A 202 -1.97 2.18 11.63
CA GLY A 202 -3.00 1.67 10.74
C GLY A 202 -2.43 1.21 9.41
N THR A 203 -1.54 2.01 8.80
CA THR A 203 -0.93 1.67 7.52
C THR A 203 0.11 0.56 7.64
N ALA A 204 0.83 0.47 8.76
CA ALA A 204 1.68 -0.69 9.05
C ALA A 204 0.86 -1.99 9.15
N LEU A 205 -0.33 -1.95 9.77
CA LEU A 205 -1.24 -3.10 9.82
C LEU A 205 -1.74 -3.50 8.43
N ILE A 206 -2.09 -2.52 7.59
CA ILE A 206 -2.44 -2.76 6.17
C ILE A 206 -1.31 -3.51 5.46
N GLY A 207 -0.09 -2.97 5.53
CA GLY A 207 1.09 -3.60 4.92
C GLY A 207 1.38 -4.99 5.46
N LEU A 208 1.13 -5.24 6.75
CA LEU A 208 1.33 -6.56 7.38
C LEU A 208 0.27 -7.56 6.92
N VAL A 209 -1.01 -7.20 6.87
CA VAL A 209 -2.09 -8.08 6.45
C VAL A 209 -1.96 -8.42 4.95
N PHE A 210 -1.74 -7.42 4.10
CA PHE A 210 -1.51 -7.64 2.66
C PHE A 210 -0.23 -8.45 2.40
N GLY A 211 0.89 -8.07 3.02
CA GLY A 211 2.14 -8.78 2.83
C GLY A 211 2.13 -10.21 3.40
N PHE A 212 1.45 -10.47 4.52
CA PHE A 212 1.28 -11.82 5.07
C PHE A 212 0.41 -12.69 4.16
N HIS A 213 -0.69 -12.16 3.64
CA HIS A 213 -1.51 -12.88 2.67
C HIS A 213 -0.72 -13.18 1.39
N TYR A 214 0.05 -12.21 0.89
CA TYR A 214 0.93 -12.42 -0.25
C TYR A 214 1.98 -13.50 0.03
N MET A 215 2.61 -13.48 1.21
CA MET A 215 3.50 -14.57 1.64
C MET A 215 2.75 -15.91 1.70
N ARG A 216 1.49 -15.95 2.12
CA ARG A 216 0.76 -17.21 2.26
C ARG A 216 0.26 -17.80 0.94
N PHE A 217 -0.22 -16.95 0.04
CA PHE A 217 -0.97 -17.37 -1.15
C PHE A 217 -0.30 -16.98 -2.46
N GLY A 218 0.67 -16.06 -2.45
CA GLY A 218 1.38 -15.62 -3.66
C GLY A 218 0.48 -14.93 -4.68
N SER A 219 -0.67 -14.38 -4.26
CA SER A 219 -1.58 -13.66 -5.14
C SER A 219 -1.37 -12.15 -5.02
N LEU A 220 -0.68 -11.57 -6.01
CA LEU A 220 -0.55 -10.12 -6.18
C LEU A 220 -1.89 -9.49 -6.55
N ARG A 221 -2.69 -10.18 -7.37
CA ARG A 221 -4.01 -9.65 -7.75
C ARG A 221 -4.92 -9.47 -6.54
N ALA A 222 -4.95 -10.44 -5.62
CA ALA A 222 -5.78 -10.36 -4.42
C ALA A 222 -5.41 -9.16 -3.54
N ILE A 223 -4.12 -8.89 -3.35
CA ILE A 223 -3.68 -7.77 -2.50
C ILE A 223 -3.91 -6.42 -3.19
N ILE A 224 -3.71 -6.30 -4.51
CA ILE A 224 -4.03 -5.07 -5.26
C ILE A 224 -5.53 -4.76 -5.15
N LEU A 225 -6.37 -5.78 -5.38
CA LEU A 225 -7.83 -5.64 -5.28
C LEU A 225 -8.27 -5.32 -3.85
N GLY A 226 -7.67 -5.97 -2.86
CA GLY A 226 -7.97 -5.75 -1.45
C GLY A 226 -7.61 -4.36 -0.99
N HIS A 227 -6.45 -3.85 -1.42
CA HIS A 227 -6.01 -2.50 -1.05
C HIS A 227 -6.91 -1.43 -1.67
N GLY A 228 -7.13 -1.47 -2.99
CA GLY A 228 -8.02 -0.51 -3.63
C GLY A 228 -9.44 -0.55 -3.06
N LEU A 229 -9.97 -1.75 -2.77
CA LEU A 229 -11.27 -1.91 -2.13
C LEU A 229 -11.31 -1.33 -0.72
N TYR A 230 -10.30 -1.61 0.11
CA TYR A 230 -10.21 -1.07 1.47
C TYR A 230 -10.20 0.45 1.46
N ASP A 231 -9.36 1.07 0.62
CA ASP A 231 -9.28 2.53 0.51
C ASP A 231 -10.58 3.15 0.00
N THR A 232 -11.21 2.56 -1.01
CA THR A 232 -12.53 3.00 -1.48
C THR A 232 -13.56 2.95 -0.35
N ILE A 233 -13.60 1.87 0.45
CA ILE A 233 -14.54 1.76 1.58
C ILE A 233 -14.24 2.85 2.62
N VAL A 234 -12.98 3.06 3.00
CA VAL A 234 -12.60 4.09 3.97
C VAL A 234 -12.98 5.48 3.48
N MET A 235 -12.73 5.81 2.20
CA MET A 235 -13.13 7.10 1.61
C MET A 235 -14.64 7.28 1.58
N LEU A 236 -15.41 6.23 1.26
CA LEU A 236 -16.87 6.27 1.32
C LEU A 236 -17.39 6.45 2.75
N LEU A 237 -16.76 5.82 3.74
CA LEU A 237 -17.08 5.99 5.16
C LEU A 237 -16.77 7.41 5.64
N LEU A 238 -15.62 7.98 5.24
CA LEU A 238 -15.30 9.39 5.52
C LEU A 238 -16.30 10.34 4.85
N TRP A 239 -16.69 10.05 3.60
CA TRP A 239 -17.66 10.84 2.87
C TRP A 239 -19.09 10.74 3.47
N TRP A 240 -19.49 9.58 3.99
CA TRP A 240 -20.81 9.41 4.60
C TRP A 240 -20.86 9.88 6.05
N GLY A 241 -19.85 9.56 6.85
CA GLY A 241 -19.81 9.81 8.29
C GLY A 241 -19.85 11.29 8.67
N SER A 242 -19.21 12.16 7.87
CA SER A 242 -19.24 13.61 8.12
C SER A 242 -20.63 14.23 7.87
N LYS A 243 -21.48 13.63 7.00
CA LYS A 243 -22.84 14.11 6.76
C LYS A 243 -23.76 13.92 7.97
N LEU A 244 -23.44 12.99 8.86
CA LEU A 244 -24.20 12.72 10.08
C LEU A 244 -23.75 13.62 11.25
N ALA A 245 -22.60 14.28 11.12
CA ALA A 245 -22.05 15.19 12.12
C ALA A 245 -22.38 16.68 11.84
N MET A 246 -23.00 16.96 10.69
CA MET A 246 -23.58 18.27 10.29
C MET A 246 -25.09 18.26 10.50
#